data_AF-A0A3D0VHL3-F1
#
_entry.id   AF-A0A3D0VHL3-F1
#
_cell.length_a   1.000
_cell.length_b   1.000
_cell.length_c   1.000
_cell.angle_alpha   90.00
_cell.angle_beta   90.00
_cell.angle_gamma   90.00
#
_symmetry.space_group_name_H-M   'P 1'
#
loop_
_entity.id
_entity.type
_entity.pdbx_description
1 polymer ?
#
loop_
_entity_poly.entity_id
_entity_poly.type
_entity_poly.pdbx_seq_one_letter_code
_entity_poly.pdbx_strand_id
1 'polypeptide(L)'
;PLPAYAERVRLLELYGRLVAFSPAALNVAAERTEGTTASFARELVRRAVVAAALEDTPVSDSHLTAAVEDLMADAETLTRSLLGSGTDAGRTPGFPGPASSGS
;
A
#
# COMPACT_ATOMS: atom_id res chain seq x y z
N PRO A 1 6.98 17.85 -2.00
CA PRO A 1 7.35 17.37 -0.65
C PRO A 1 6.30 16.35 -0.20
N LEU A 2 6.68 15.38 0.64
CA LEU A 2 5.70 14.48 1.28
C LEU A 2 5.05 15.19 2.47
N PRO A 3 3.76 14.94 2.74
CA PRO A 3 3.03 15.57 3.83
C PRO A 3 3.61 15.19 5.21
N ALA A 4 3.80 16.20 6.04
CA ALA A 4 4.10 16.04 7.46
C ALA A 4 2.88 15.46 8.22
N TYR A 5 3.08 15.06 9.47
CA TYR A 5 2.04 14.43 10.29
C TYR A 5 0.72 15.22 10.31
N ALA A 6 0.77 16.51 10.67
CA ALA A 6 -0.42 17.36 10.75
C ALA A 6 -1.12 17.51 9.38
N GLU A 7 -0.36 17.52 8.29
CA GLU A 7 -0.91 17.57 6.94
C GLU A 7 -1.61 16.26 6.57
N ARG A 8 -1.06 15.10 6.99
CA ARG A 8 -1.71 13.79 6.82
C ARG A 8 -3.03 13.72 7.58
N VAL A 9 -3.07 14.15 8.84
CA VAL A 9 -4.33 14.22 9.62
C VAL A 9 -5.37 15.06 8.86
N ARG A 10 -4.98 16.26 8.40
CA ARG A 10 -5.91 17.15 7.68
C ARG A 10 -6.37 16.60 6.33
N LEU A 11 -5.53 15.84 5.63
CA LEU A 11 -5.91 15.14 4.42
C LEU A 11 -6.94 14.04 4.71
N LEU A 12 -6.74 13.27 5.78
CA LEU A 12 -7.69 12.23 6.19
C LEU A 12 -9.02 12.82 6.64
N GLU A 13 -9.02 13.95 7.36
CA GLU A 13 -10.23 14.72 7.67
C GLU A 13 -10.94 15.20 6.39
N LEU A 14 -10.19 15.77 5.44
CA LEU A 14 -10.74 16.30 4.19
C LEU A 14 -11.44 15.21 3.37
N TYR A 15 -10.78 14.07 3.18
CA TYR A 15 -11.33 12.97 2.39
C TYR A 15 -12.37 12.18 3.17
N GLY A 16 -12.20 12.06 4.48
CA GLY A 16 -13.11 11.40 5.41
C GLY A 16 -14.33 12.24 5.79
N ARG A 17 -14.47 13.51 5.38
CA ARG A 17 -15.55 14.41 5.85
C ARG A 17 -16.99 13.91 5.74
N LEU A 18 -17.24 12.92 4.87
CA LEU A 18 -18.57 12.32 4.67
C LEU A 18 -18.80 11.06 5.52
N VAL A 19 -17.78 10.63 6.27
CA VAL A 19 -17.78 9.46 7.13
C VAL A 19 -17.27 9.86 8.51
N ALA A 20 -17.92 9.35 9.56
CA ALA A 20 -17.66 9.79 10.93
C ALA A 20 -16.50 9.02 11.58
N PHE A 21 -15.31 9.01 10.95
CA PHE A 21 -14.12 8.46 11.60
C PHE A 21 -13.80 9.26 12.85
N SER A 22 -13.39 8.59 13.93
CA SER A 22 -13.01 9.28 15.15
C SER A 22 -11.70 10.05 14.96
N PRO A 23 -11.51 11.19 15.66
CA PRO A 23 -10.22 11.89 15.65
C PRO A 23 -9.05 11.00 16.07
N ALA A 24 -9.27 10.05 17.00
CA ALA A 24 -8.26 9.09 17.41
C ALA A 24 -7.84 8.18 16.27
N ALA A 25 -8.79 7.63 15.50
CA ALA A 25 -8.50 6.78 14.36
C ALA A 25 -7.76 7.54 13.24
N LEU A 26 -8.12 8.80 12.98
CA LEU A 26 -7.43 9.66 12.02
C LEU A 26 -5.97 9.92 12.43
N ASN A 27 -5.72 10.18 13.72
CA ASN A 27 -4.36 10.38 14.24
C ASN A 27 -3.52 9.11 14.11
N VAL A 28 -4.06 7.95 14.51
CA VAL A 28 -3.37 6.65 14.36
C VAL A 28 -3.07 6.33 12.90
N ALA A 29 -4.03 6.55 12.00
CA ALA A 29 -3.83 6.35 10.57
C ALA A 29 -2.74 7.29 10.02
N ALA A 30 -2.70 8.55 10.45
CA ALA A 30 -1.66 9.50 10.05
C ALA A 30 -0.26 9.13 10.59
N GLU A 31 -0.16 8.56 11.79
CA GLU A 31 1.11 8.04 12.32
C GLU A 31 1.62 6.88 11.46
N ARG A 32 0.76 5.90 11.18
CA ARG A 32 1.15 4.68 10.46
C ARG A 32 1.43 4.88 8.97
N THR A 33 0.99 6.00 8.39
CA THR A 33 1.15 6.32 6.97
C THR A 33 2.22 7.37 6.74
N GLU A 34 3.23 7.44 7.62
CA GLU A 34 4.40 8.28 7.41
C GLU A 34 5.08 8.01 6.06
N GLY A 35 5.54 9.07 5.39
CA GLY A 35 6.22 8.96 4.10
C GLY A 35 5.29 8.71 2.90
N THR A 36 3.97 8.73 3.09
CA THR A 36 3.00 8.56 1.99
C THR A 36 2.63 9.86 1.30
N THR A 37 2.09 9.79 0.08
CA THR A 37 1.65 10.95 -0.71
C THR A 37 0.25 11.42 -0.32
N ALA A 38 -0.15 12.63 -0.76
CA ALA A 38 -1.53 13.09 -0.57
C ALA A 38 -2.58 12.20 -1.28
N SER A 39 -2.21 11.59 -2.42
CA SER A 39 -3.08 10.62 -3.11
C SER A 39 -3.30 9.34 -2.32
N PHE A 40 -2.34 8.95 -1.46
CA PHE A 40 -2.49 7.81 -0.56
C PHE A 40 -3.64 8.03 0.43
N ALA A 41 -3.74 9.22 1.05
CA ALA A 41 -4.82 9.53 1.99
C ALA A 41 -6.21 9.40 1.33
N ARG A 42 -6.34 9.83 0.08
CA ARG A 42 -7.57 9.68 -0.70
C ARG A 42 -7.90 8.19 -0.96
N GLU A 43 -6.90 7.41 -1.35
CA GLU A 43 -7.07 5.97 -1.62
C GLU A 43 -7.40 5.19 -0.35
N LEU A 44 -6.76 5.53 0.77
CA LEU A 44 -7.03 4.93 2.07
C LEU A 44 -8.50 5.09 2.47
N VAL A 45 -9.04 6.32 2.42
CA VAL A 45 -10.45 6.56 2.71
C VAL A 45 -11.36 5.82 1.72
N ARG A 46 -11.01 5.80 0.43
CA ARG A 46 -11.78 5.06 -0.58
C ARG A 46 -11.87 3.58 -0.23
N ARG A 47 -10.76 2.91 0.11
CA ARG A 47 -10.74 1.49 0.47
C ARG A 47 -11.54 1.21 1.73
N ALA A 48 -11.41 2.03 2.77
CA ALA A 48 -12.20 1.89 3.99
C ALA A 48 -13.71 1.96 3.72
N VAL A 49 -14.16 2.91 2.88
CA VAL A 49 -15.56 3.04 2.49
C VAL A 49 -16.04 1.86 1.65
N VAL A 50 -15.23 1.40 0.69
CA VAL A 50 -15.57 0.23 -0.14
C VAL A 50 -15.67 -1.03 0.70
N ALA A 51 -14.78 -1.23 1.68
CA ALA A 51 -14.83 -2.37 2.59
C ALA A 51 -16.16 -2.42 3.35
N ALA A 52 -16.56 -1.32 3.99
CA ALA A 52 -17.84 -1.23 4.68
C ALA A 52 -19.05 -1.50 3.75
N ALA A 53 -18.99 -0.98 2.52
CA ALA A 53 -20.02 -1.20 1.52
C ALA A 53 -20.12 -2.67 1.07
N LEU A 54 -18.99 -3.39 1.00
CA LEU A 54 -18.97 -4.82 0.69
C LEU A 54 -19.50 -5.68 1.84
N GLU A 55 -19.34 -5.20 3.08
CA GLU A 55 -19.88 -5.85 4.29
C GLU A 55 -21.36 -5.51 4.57
N ASP A 56 -21.95 -4.59 3.80
CA ASP A 56 -23.28 -4.01 4.05
C ASP A 56 -23.43 -3.42 5.47
N THR A 57 -22.36 -2.78 5.97
CA THR A 57 -22.32 -2.14 7.29
C THR A 57 -21.97 -0.65 7.21
N PRO A 58 -22.30 0.15 8.25
CA PRO A 58 -21.83 1.52 8.34
C PRO A 58 -20.30 1.59 8.43
N VAL A 59 -19.70 2.58 7.74
CA VAL A 59 -18.27 2.88 7.85
C VAL A 59 -17.89 3.16 9.30
N SER A 60 -16.77 2.60 9.73
CA SER A 60 -16.27 2.66 11.10
C SER A 60 -14.74 2.72 11.13
N ASP A 61 -14.18 3.05 12.29
CA ASP A 61 -12.73 3.12 12.51
C ASP A 61 -12.00 1.79 12.21
N SER A 62 -12.67 0.64 12.34
CA SER A 62 -12.07 -0.66 12.01
C SER A 62 -11.79 -0.80 10.52
N HIS A 63 -12.67 -0.27 9.66
CA HIS A 63 -12.45 -0.26 8.21
C HIS A 63 -11.27 0.63 7.82
N LEU A 64 -11.09 1.77 8.50
CA LEU A 64 -9.93 2.63 8.30
C LEU A 64 -8.63 1.91 8.71
N THR A 65 -8.67 1.25 9.87
CA THR A 65 -7.52 0.53 10.42
C THR A 65 -7.09 -0.61 9.50
N ALA A 66 -8.04 -1.44 9.06
CA ALA A 66 -7.77 -2.53 8.12
C ALA A 66 -7.19 -2.02 6.80
N ALA A 67 -7.77 -0.94 6.25
CA ALA A 67 -7.26 -0.35 5.00
C ALA A 67 -5.84 0.23 5.13
N VAL A 68 -5.44 0.74 6.31
CA VAL A 68 -4.05 1.14 6.59
C VAL A 68 -3.14 -0.09 6.55
N GLU A 69 -3.52 -1.16 7.24
CA GLU A 69 -2.73 -2.40 7.31
C GLU A 69 -2.51 -2.98 5.90
N ASP A 70 -3.57 -3.09 5.11
CA ASP A 70 -3.50 -3.62 3.75
C ASP A 70 -2.61 -2.78 2.82
N LEU A 71 -2.82 -1.46 2.79
CA LEU A 71 -2.06 -0.58 1.89
C LEU A 71 -0.57 -0.51 2.24
N MET A 72 -0.23 -0.54 3.53
CA MET A 72 1.16 -0.52 3.96
C MET A 72 1.83 -1.87 3.67
N ALA A 73 1.14 -3.00 3.88
CA ALA A 73 1.63 -4.32 3.52
C ALA A 73 1.85 -4.49 2.00
N ASP A 74 0.95 -3.95 1.18
CA ASP A 74 1.08 -3.89 -0.28
C ASP A 74 2.37 -3.15 -0.69
N ALA A 75 2.61 -1.98 -0.08
CA ALA A 75 3.78 -1.15 -0.37
C ALA A 75 5.11 -1.84 0.02
N GLU A 76 5.15 -2.50 1.17
CA GLU A 76 6.30 -3.28 1.60
C GLU A 76 6.58 -4.48 0.69
N THR A 77 5.52 -5.17 0.26
CA THR A 77 5.62 -6.33 -0.62
C THR A 77 6.15 -5.95 -2.00
N LEU A 78 5.65 -4.84 -2.57
CA LEU A 78 6.15 -4.30 -3.83
C LEU A 78 7.63 -3.91 -3.73
N THR A 79 8.01 -3.26 -2.64
CA THR A 79 9.41 -2.87 -2.40
C THR A 79 10.33 -4.10 -2.32
N ARG A 80 9.92 -5.15 -1.60
CA ARG A 80 10.67 -6.42 -1.53
C ARG A 80 10.77 -7.11 -2.88
N SER A 81 9.70 -7.12 -3.69
CA SER A 81 9.72 -7.70 -5.03
C SER A 81 10.69 -6.98 -5.97
N LEU A 82 10.70 -5.64 -5.96
CA LEU A 82 11.61 -4.84 -6.78
C LEU A 82 13.09 -5.01 -6.36
N LEU A 83 13.37 -5.18 -5.07
CA LEU A 83 14.73 -5.36 -4.58
C LEU A 83 15.22 -6.83 -4.67
N GLY A 84 14.32 -7.80 -4.53
CA GLY A 84 14.64 -9.24 -4.55
C GLY A 84 14.73 -9.85 -5.95
N SER A 85 14.13 -9.23 -6.97
CA SER A 85 14.22 -9.71 -8.37
C SER A 85 15.60 -9.47 -9.02
N GLY A 86 16.53 -8.80 -8.33
CA GLY A 86 17.91 -8.61 -8.78
C GLY A 86 18.85 -9.80 -8.54
N THR A 87 18.44 -10.83 -7.78
CA THR A 87 19.34 -11.96 -7.41
C THR A 87 19.14 -13.24 -8.23
N ASP A 88 18.23 -13.26 -9.20
CA ASP A 88 17.96 -14.44 -10.07
C ASP A 88 18.50 -14.28 -11.52
N ALA A 89 19.38 -13.30 -11.77
CA ALA A 89 20.10 -13.16 -13.05
C ALA A 89 21.37 -14.03 -13.09
N GLY A 90 21.28 -15.28 -12.61
CA GLY A 90 22.45 -16.15 -12.41
C GLY A 90 22.29 -17.61 -12.87
N ARG A 91 21.16 -18.00 -13.46
CA ARG A 91 21.02 -19.34 -14.04
C ARG A 91 20.65 -19.27 -15.51
N THR A 92 21.64 -18.91 -16.32
CA THR A 92 21.60 -19.18 -17.76
C THR A 92 21.41 -20.69 -17.95
N PRO A 93 20.35 -21.17 -18.63
CA PRO A 93 20.30 -22.56 -19.07
C PRO A 93 21.44 -22.72 -20.07
N GLY A 94 22.44 -23.55 -19.74
CA GLY A 94 23.52 -23.88 -20.65
C GLY A 94 22.93 -24.56 -21.88
N PHE A 95 22.90 -23.88 -23.01
CA PHE A 95 22.65 -24.50 -24.30
C PHE A 95 23.85 -25.40 -24.64
N PRO A 96 23.68 -26.73 -24.81
CA PRO A 96 24.76 -27.56 -25.33
C PRO A 96 25.03 -27.15 -26.78
N GLY A 97 26.26 -26.71 -27.05
CA GLY A 97 26.70 -26.31 -28.39
C GLY A 97 26.71 -27.48 -29.38
N PRO A 98 26.62 -27.22 -30.70
CA PRO A 98 26.60 -28.26 -31.71
C PRO A 98 27.97 -28.95 -31.82
N ALA A 99 27.96 -30.28 -31.80
CA ALA A 99 29.16 -31.10 -32.02
C ALA A 99 29.66 -30.91 -33.46
N SER A 100 30.86 -30.34 -33.60
CA SER A 100 31.59 -30.26 -34.86
C SER A 100 32.10 -31.63 -35.28
N SER A 101 31.96 -31.91 -36.58
CA SER A 101 32.38 -33.11 -37.30
C SER A 101 33.90 -33.35 -37.29
N GLY A 102 34.28 -34.61 -37.25
CA GLY A 102 35.59 -35.16 -37.65
C GLY A 102 35.49 -36.69 -37.57
N SER A 103 36.01 -37.52 -38.47
CA SER A 103 36.81 -37.39 -39.69
C SER A 103 36.54 -38.64 -40.52
#